data_AF-A0A9N8ECU4-F1
#
_entry.id   AF-A0A9N8ECU4-F1
#
_cell.length_a   1.000
_cell.length_b   1.000
_cell.length_c   1.000
_cell.angle_alpha   90.00
_cell.angle_beta   90.00
_cell.angle_gamma   90.00
#
_symmetry.space_group_name_H-M   'P 1'
#
loop_
_entity.id
_entity.type
_entity.pdbx_description
1 polymer ?
#
loop_
_entity_poly.entity_id
_entity_poly.type
_entity_poly.pdbx_seq_one_letter_code
_entity_poly.pdbx_strand_id
1 'polypeptide(L)'
;MKQLLASKKPAKGHNVGSSNNSHLYRAGGMFLMLMVSIASIFRLGFQLGKQQGPTTAASSQQSSSSIDGISYLTTLGIPQGEAQALPSIRVSDEAVNHQIGGTHYGGKGDKEHLGGFTKYDAHGVSPATWRYIVETLGVKSVMDVGCGKGVSTLYFHHAGAKVLCLEGSHDAVTHTLLPDPSTQVVEHDFSRGPYWPAETYDAVYSVEFLEHVGRNFQFNYIQAFRKAALIFVSHSQWGGWHHVEVHQRDWWVSRFQLFGFTYSEGLTQKVKDVCLQEKFNADKNRHNASDTYASIGPNGDVYDAQHIWLNLMVFINPAVASLPKHAHLLAEPGCPNGRDESGWLQRQCDKTKGETELPESYLPLKVTQEQHQKWLDKIKAAIASSDGTR
;
A
#
# COMPACT_ATOMS: atom_id res chain seq x y z
N MET A 1 39.69 -38.43 -4.71
CA MET A 1 41.15 -38.55 -4.96
C MET A 1 41.47 -37.77 -6.24
N LYS A 2 42.09 -36.57 -6.10
CA LYS A 2 42.89 -35.76 -7.09
C LYS A 2 42.28 -35.49 -8.50
N GLN A 3 42.36 -34.33 -9.15
CA GLN A 3 43.22 -33.13 -9.14
C GLN A 3 42.44 -32.02 -9.90
N LEU A 4 42.34 -30.77 -9.41
CA LEU A 4 43.23 -29.62 -9.69
C LEU A 4 43.40 -29.28 -11.18
N LEU A 5 42.98 -28.06 -11.56
CA LEU A 5 43.80 -27.13 -12.35
C LEU A 5 43.31 -25.68 -12.14
N ALA A 6 44.23 -24.83 -11.72
CA ALA A 6 44.10 -23.39 -11.58
C ALA A 6 44.98 -22.70 -12.64
N SER A 7 44.56 -21.54 -13.17
CA SER A 7 45.41 -20.54 -13.84
C SER A 7 44.51 -19.49 -14.48
N LYS A 8 44.79 -18.18 -14.57
CA LYS A 8 45.78 -17.23 -14.03
C LYS A 8 45.30 -15.88 -14.57
N LYS A 9 45.37 -14.80 -13.77
CA LYS A 9 45.34 -13.42 -14.29
C LYS A 9 46.59 -13.13 -15.13
N PRO A 10 46.54 -12.08 -15.97
CA PRO A 10 47.62 -11.10 -15.90
C PRO A 10 47.10 -9.68 -15.75
N ALA A 11 48.03 -8.82 -15.33
CA ALA A 11 47.84 -7.45 -14.93
C ALA A 11 48.62 -6.50 -15.86
N LYS A 12 48.21 -5.23 -15.79
CA LYS A 12 48.97 -3.98 -15.99
C LYS A 12 49.44 -3.59 -17.41
N GLY A 13 49.07 -2.37 -17.77
CA GLY A 13 49.78 -1.48 -18.68
C GLY A 13 49.31 -0.03 -18.49
N HIS A 14 50.21 0.84 -18.04
CA HIS A 14 50.14 2.31 -18.02
C HIS A 14 49.99 2.85 -19.48
N ASN A 15 49.62 4.10 -19.82
CA ASN A 15 50.10 5.39 -19.32
C ASN A 15 49.44 6.57 -20.10
N VAL A 16 49.44 7.77 -19.48
CA VAL A 16 49.45 9.16 -20.03
C VAL A 16 48.35 9.69 -20.98
N GLY A 17 47.80 10.88 -20.65
CA GLY A 17 47.64 11.95 -21.66
C GLY A 17 46.36 12.79 -21.68
N SER A 18 46.37 13.88 -20.90
CA SER A 18 45.81 15.23 -21.20
C SER A 18 45.10 15.44 -22.56
N SER A 19 43.89 16.03 -22.56
CA SER A 19 43.66 17.39 -23.08
C SER A 19 42.18 17.82 -23.02
N ASN A 20 42.00 19.13 -22.83
CA ASN A 20 40.76 19.90 -22.90
C ASN A 20 40.04 19.73 -24.26
N ASN A 21 38.70 19.76 -24.26
CA ASN A 21 38.00 20.84 -24.98
C ASN A 21 36.50 20.90 -24.68
N SER A 22 36.08 22.11 -24.37
CA SER A 22 34.73 22.66 -24.38
C SER A 22 34.16 22.80 -25.80
N HIS A 23 32.90 22.43 -26.00
CA HIS A 23 31.99 23.02 -27.01
C HIS A 23 30.55 22.76 -26.52
N LEU A 24 29.85 23.74 -25.95
CA LEU A 24 28.91 24.66 -26.63
C LEU A 24 28.05 23.98 -27.70
N TYR A 25 26.79 23.70 -27.36
CA TYR A 25 25.66 23.80 -28.30
C TYR A 25 24.46 24.47 -27.62
N ARG A 26 24.19 25.70 -28.08
CA ARG A 26 22.97 26.46 -27.90
C ARG A 26 22.15 26.30 -29.19
N ALA A 27 20.90 25.89 -29.08
CA ALA A 27 19.79 26.22 -29.99
C ALA A 27 18.50 25.77 -29.25
N GLY A 28 17.51 26.59 -28.93
CA GLY A 28 16.97 27.70 -29.72
C GLY A 28 15.82 27.16 -30.57
N GLY A 29 14.70 26.79 -29.94
CA GLY A 29 13.52 26.24 -30.61
C GLY A 29 12.24 26.83 -30.03
N MET A 30 11.69 27.78 -30.77
CA MET A 30 10.54 28.64 -30.48
C MET A 30 9.23 27.83 -30.60
N PHE A 31 8.46 27.70 -29.52
CA PHE A 31 7.16 27.01 -29.52
C PHE A 31 6.05 27.99 -29.90
N LEU A 32 5.47 27.79 -31.09
CA LEU A 32 4.34 28.56 -31.60
C LEU A 32 3.04 27.94 -31.07
N MET A 33 2.31 28.67 -30.22
CA MET A 33 0.94 28.32 -29.83
C MET A 33 -0.01 28.52 -31.01
N LEU A 34 -0.66 27.45 -31.47
CA LEU A 34 -1.81 27.54 -32.37
C LEU A 34 -3.09 27.40 -31.55
N MET A 35 -3.76 28.52 -31.29
CA MET A 35 -5.12 28.57 -30.76
C MET A 35 -6.11 28.29 -31.89
N VAL A 36 -6.88 27.20 -31.80
CA VAL A 36 -8.03 26.94 -32.67
C VAL A 36 -9.29 27.35 -31.93
N SER A 37 -9.88 28.47 -32.34
CA SER A 37 -11.21 28.91 -31.91
C SER A 37 -12.27 28.23 -32.76
N ILE A 38 -13.17 27.46 -32.13
CA ILE A 38 -14.42 27.01 -32.76
C ILE A 38 -15.56 27.78 -32.11
N ALA A 39 -16.04 28.80 -32.82
CA ALA A 39 -17.36 29.36 -32.62
C ALA A 39 -18.22 28.94 -33.80
N SER A 40 -19.30 28.20 -33.56
CA SER A 40 -20.35 28.01 -34.56
C SER A 40 -21.71 28.08 -33.88
N ILE A 41 -22.48 28.98 -34.47
CA ILE A 41 -23.79 29.48 -34.11
C ILE A 41 -24.83 28.43 -34.44
N PHE A 42 -25.72 28.11 -33.49
CA PHE A 42 -27.07 27.63 -33.81
C PHE A 42 -28.09 28.40 -32.96
N ARG A 43 -28.83 29.30 -33.63
CA ARG A 43 -30.11 29.84 -33.20
C ARG A 43 -31.20 29.04 -33.90
N LEU A 44 -32.16 28.51 -33.14
CA LEU A 44 -33.58 28.24 -33.47
C LEU A 44 -34.12 27.51 -32.23
N GLY A 45 -35.25 27.80 -31.61
CA GLY A 45 -36.36 28.72 -31.83
C GLY A 45 -37.28 28.53 -30.62
N PHE A 46 -37.86 29.62 -30.14
CA PHE A 46 -38.75 29.69 -28.98
C PHE A 46 -40.12 29.10 -29.35
N GLN A 47 -40.72 28.24 -28.51
CA GLN A 47 -42.18 28.15 -28.44
C GLN A 47 -42.65 27.75 -27.04
N LEU A 48 -43.38 28.68 -26.43
CA LEU A 48 -44.11 28.56 -25.17
C LEU A 48 -45.42 27.82 -25.40
N GLY A 49 -45.79 26.94 -24.47
CA GLY A 49 -47.14 26.40 -24.33
C GLY A 49 -47.43 26.07 -22.87
N LYS A 50 -48.17 26.95 -22.18
CA LYS A 50 -48.88 26.66 -20.91
C LYS A 50 -50.27 26.11 -21.25
N GLN A 51 -50.80 25.18 -20.46
CA GLN A 51 -52.20 25.12 -19.95
C GLN A 51 -52.33 24.03 -18.85
N GLN A 52 -53.30 24.21 -17.95
CA GLN A 52 -53.44 23.61 -16.60
C GLN A 52 -54.53 22.51 -16.50
N GLY A 53 -54.28 21.46 -15.70
CA GLY A 53 -55.17 20.66 -14.81
C GLY A 53 -56.40 19.89 -15.37
N PRO A 54 -57.16 19.08 -14.57
CA PRO A 54 -56.84 18.40 -13.29
C PRO A 54 -57.21 16.86 -13.25
N THR A 55 -56.70 16.16 -12.22
CA THR A 55 -57.20 14.93 -11.51
C THR A 55 -57.83 13.74 -12.27
N THR A 56 -57.30 12.52 -12.05
CA THR A 56 -57.99 11.37 -11.40
C THR A 56 -57.01 10.22 -11.11
N ALA A 57 -57.16 9.62 -9.94
CA ALA A 57 -56.44 8.43 -9.48
C ALA A 57 -56.96 7.16 -10.17
N ALA A 58 -56.06 6.23 -10.51
CA ALA A 58 -56.38 4.82 -10.67
C ALA A 58 -55.17 4.00 -10.22
N SER A 59 -55.41 3.20 -9.19
CA SER A 59 -54.47 2.26 -8.61
C SER A 59 -54.10 1.14 -9.58
N SER A 60 -52.82 0.91 -9.79
CA SER A 60 -52.32 -0.41 -10.13
C SER A 60 -51.23 -0.76 -9.14
N GLN A 61 -51.59 -1.59 -8.15
CA GLN A 61 -50.64 -2.31 -7.32
C GLN A 61 -49.80 -3.20 -8.24
N GLN A 62 -48.59 -2.75 -8.56
CA GLN A 62 -47.51 -3.63 -8.95
C GLN A 62 -46.54 -3.69 -7.78
N SER A 63 -46.49 -4.86 -7.16
CA SER A 63 -45.51 -5.25 -6.17
C SER A 63 -44.10 -5.05 -6.72
N SER A 64 -43.45 -3.96 -6.33
CA SER A 64 -42.01 -3.78 -6.54
C SER A 64 -41.28 -4.67 -5.53
N SER A 65 -41.06 -5.92 -5.90
CA SER A 65 -40.08 -6.78 -5.24
C SER A 65 -38.68 -6.21 -5.50
N SER A 66 -38.15 -5.50 -4.50
CA SER A 66 -36.72 -5.42 -4.12
C SER A 66 -35.68 -5.55 -5.24
N ILE A 67 -35.21 -4.40 -5.76
CA ILE A 67 -33.86 -4.26 -6.34
C ILE A 67 -33.11 -3.20 -5.52
N ASP A 68 -32.95 -3.44 -4.22
CA ASP A 68 -32.15 -2.55 -3.34
C ASP A 68 -30.69 -3.01 -3.19
N GLY A 69 -30.32 -4.18 -3.74
CA GLY A 69 -29.00 -4.78 -3.53
C GLY A 69 -27.89 -4.31 -4.49
N ILE A 70 -28.23 -3.74 -5.66
CA ILE A 70 -27.24 -3.47 -6.72
C ILE A 70 -26.82 -1.99 -6.78
N SER A 71 -27.58 -1.08 -6.17
CA SER A 71 -27.32 0.37 -6.27
C SER A 71 -26.11 0.86 -5.49
N TYR A 72 -25.63 0.12 -4.48
CA TYR A 72 -24.51 0.57 -3.63
C TYR A 72 -23.13 0.28 -4.22
N LEU A 73 -23.03 -0.64 -5.18
CA LEU A 73 -21.74 -1.15 -5.65
C LEU A 73 -21.12 -0.32 -6.79
N THR A 74 -21.88 0.55 -7.45
CA THR A 74 -21.40 1.28 -8.65
C THR A 74 -21.01 2.73 -8.40
N THR A 75 -21.05 3.20 -7.13
CA THR A 75 -20.69 4.59 -6.82
C THR A 75 -19.18 4.72 -6.52
N LEU A 76 -18.57 5.83 -6.96
CA LEU A 76 -17.21 6.21 -6.56
C LEU A 76 -17.13 6.62 -5.06
N GLY A 77 -18.23 6.53 -4.31
CA GLY A 77 -18.32 6.92 -2.92
C GLY A 77 -17.76 5.89 -1.95
N ILE A 78 -17.80 6.24 -0.66
CA ILE A 78 -17.38 5.35 0.43
C ILE A 78 -18.49 4.29 0.66
N PRO A 79 -18.18 2.98 0.60
CA PRO A 79 -19.12 1.93 0.93
C PRO A 79 -19.69 2.10 2.34
N GLN A 80 -21.01 1.99 2.45
CA GLN A 80 -21.76 2.16 3.70
C GLN A 80 -21.85 0.85 4.48
N GLY A 81 -21.96 0.95 5.80
CA GLY A 81 -22.03 -0.21 6.69
C GLY A 81 -20.79 -1.10 6.60
N GLU A 82 -20.97 -2.36 7.02
CA GLU A 82 -19.97 -3.42 6.98
C GLU A 82 -20.44 -4.52 6.03
N ALA A 83 -19.53 -4.99 5.18
CA ALA A 83 -19.81 -6.14 4.33
C ALA A 83 -19.64 -7.45 5.10
N GLN A 84 -20.40 -8.46 4.70
CA GLN A 84 -20.24 -9.81 5.24
C GLN A 84 -18.86 -10.37 4.85
N ALA A 85 -18.10 -10.86 5.84
CA ALA A 85 -16.90 -11.64 5.58
C ALA A 85 -17.27 -12.99 4.93
N LEU A 86 -16.50 -13.41 3.92
CA LEU A 86 -16.69 -14.64 3.17
C LEU A 86 -15.38 -15.43 3.27
N PRO A 87 -15.21 -16.26 4.32
CA PRO A 87 -13.99 -17.04 4.56
C PRO A 87 -13.59 -17.94 3.40
N SER A 88 -12.39 -18.51 3.37
CA SER A 88 -12.03 -19.43 2.30
C SER A 88 -12.90 -20.69 2.34
N ILE A 89 -13.15 -21.29 1.17
CA ILE A 89 -13.75 -22.62 1.11
C ILE A 89 -12.63 -23.64 1.28
N ARG A 90 -12.67 -24.37 2.40
CA ARG A 90 -11.66 -25.39 2.73
C ARG A 90 -11.73 -26.60 1.81
N VAL A 91 -10.56 -27.17 1.51
CA VAL A 91 -10.39 -28.43 0.77
C VAL A 91 -9.56 -29.41 1.61
N SER A 92 -9.51 -30.69 1.23
CA SER A 92 -8.67 -31.65 1.95
C SER A 92 -7.18 -31.32 1.74
N ASP A 93 -6.35 -31.66 2.72
CA ASP A 93 -4.92 -31.31 2.74
C ASP A 93 -4.14 -31.94 1.57
N GLU A 94 -4.63 -33.04 1.01
CA GLU A 94 -4.03 -33.74 -0.12
C GLU A 94 -4.38 -33.11 -1.48
N ALA A 95 -5.33 -32.16 -1.51
CA ALA A 95 -5.90 -31.64 -2.75
C ALA A 95 -5.05 -30.54 -3.41
N VAL A 96 -4.14 -29.89 -2.69
CA VAL A 96 -3.38 -28.73 -3.21
C VAL A 96 -1.92 -28.81 -2.81
N ASN A 97 -1.03 -28.81 -3.81
CA ASN A 97 0.41 -28.77 -3.59
C ASN A 97 0.91 -27.33 -3.71
N HIS A 98 1.30 -26.73 -2.58
CA HIS A 98 1.85 -25.38 -2.50
C HIS A 98 3.40 -25.37 -2.55
N GLN A 99 4.02 -26.27 -3.32
CA GLN A 99 5.47 -26.38 -3.44
C GLN A 99 5.96 -26.00 -4.85
N ILE A 100 6.85 -25.00 -4.93
CA ILE A 100 7.57 -24.65 -6.16
C ILE A 100 9.05 -24.47 -5.87
N GLY A 101 9.91 -25.09 -6.70
CA GLY A 101 11.35 -24.83 -6.68
C GLY A 101 12.04 -25.17 -5.35
N GLY A 102 11.46 -26.05 -4.53
CA GLY A 102 11.96 -26.39 -3.19
C GLY A 102 11.44 -25.48 -2.07
N THR A 103 10.76 -24.38 -2.39
CA THR A 103 10.06 -23.54 -1.42
C THR A 103 8.69 -24.13 -1.10
N HIS A 104 8.40 -24.29 0.19
CA HIS A 104 7.09 -24.70 0.68
C HIS A 104 6.33 -23.45 1.13
N TYR A 105 5.26 -23.12 0.41
CA TYR A 105 4.32 -22.09 0.82
C TYR A 105 3.33 -22.69 1.81
N GLY A 106 2.87 -21.88 2.77
CA GLY A 106 1.69 -22.18 3.56
C GLY A 106 0.43 -22.15 2.70
N GLY A 107 -0.73 -22.37 3.32
CA GLY A 107 -2.02 -22.52 2.64
C GLY A 107 -2.65 -23.89 2.88
N LYS A 108 -2.33 -24.54 4.00
CA LYS A 108 -2.82 -25.88 4.30
C LYS A 108 -4.36 -25.94 4.35
N GLY A 109 -4.96 -26.70 3.43
CA GLY A 109 -6.41 -26.84 3.27
C GLY A 109 -7.09 -25.63 2.65
N ASP A 110 -6.32 -24.70 2.07
CA ASP A 110 -6.84 -23.61 1.22
C ASP A 110 -6.95 -24.06 -0.24
N LYS A 111 -7.79 -23.37 -1.01
CA LYS A 111 -7.85 -23.57 -2.45
C LYS A 111 -6.63 -22.96 -3.14
N GLU A 112 -6.23 -23.57 -4.26
CA GLU A 112 -5.08 -23.13 -5.07
C GLU A 112 -5.12 -21.64 -5.42
N HIS A 113 -6.31 -21.08 -5.67
CA HIS A 113 -6.47 -19.68 -6.06
C HIS A 113 -6.09 -18.65 -4.98
N LEU A 114 -5.83 -19.07 -3.75
CA LEU A 114 -5.37 -18.19 -2.68
C LEU A 114 -3.84 -18.01 -2.68
N GLY A 115 -3.10 -18.80 -3.45
CA GLY A 115 -1.65 -18.67 -3.61
C GLY A 115 -0.81 -19.03 -2.39
N GLY A 116 -1.37 -19.00 -1.18
CA GLY A 116 -0.63 -19.28 0.04
C GLY A 116 0.29 -18.13 0.45
N PHE A 117 1.21 -18.41 1.38
CA PHE A 117 2.11 -17.39 1.95
C PHE A 117 3.48 -17.98 2.27
N THR A 118 4.51 -17.15 2.34
CA THR A 118 5.85 -17.57 2.80
C THR A 118 5.97 -17.43 4.32
N LYS A 119 6.90 -18.16 4.94
CA LYS A 119 7.15 -18.06 6.39
C LYS A 119 7.49 -16.62 6.83
N TYR A 120 8.34 -15.98 6.03
CA TYR A 120 8.80 -14.61 6.22
C TYR A 120 9.33 -14.12 4.86
N ASP A 121 8.66 -13.13 4.28
CA ASP A 121 9.13 -12.47 3.06
C ASP A 121 9.89 -11.20 3.40
N ALA A 122 11.22 -11.29 3.46
CA ALA A 122 12.10 -10.16 3.77
C ALA A 122 12.01 -9.04 2.72
N HIS A 123 11.56 -9.34 1.50
CA HIS A 123 11.47 -8.35 0.43
C HIS A 123 10.23 -7.45 0.57
N GLY A 124 9.25 -7.81 1.42
CA GLY A 124 8.10 -6.97 1.75
C GLY A 124 8.26 -6.18 3.05
N VAL A 125 9.40 -6.28 3.73
CA VAL A 125 9.57 -5.78 5.11
C VAL A 125 10.50 -4.57 5.15
N SER A 126 9.96 -3.41 5.57
CA SER A 126 10.72 -2.18 5.80
C SER A 126 10.18 -1.41 7.01
N PRO A 127 10.76 -1.59 8.21
CA PRO A 127 10.45 -0.79 9.39
C PRO A 127 10.60 0.72 9.18
N ALA A 128 11.58 1.17 8.39
CA ALA A 128 11.73 2.58 8.05
C ALA A 128 10.53 3.13 7.27
N THR A 129 10.01 2.35 6.31
CA THR A 129 8.80 2.70 5.55
C THR A 129 7.59 2.79 6.46
N TRP A 130 7.37 1.78 7.30
CA TRP A 130 6.22 1.77 8.21
C TRP A 130 6.28 2.87 9.26
N ARG A 131 7.48 3.18 9.76
CA ARG A 131 7.71 4.35 10.64
C ARG A 131 7.40 5.65 9.93
N TYR A 132 7.82 5.82 8.68
CA TYR A 132 7.50 7.01 7.90
C TYR A 132 5.98 7.19 7.73
N ILE A 133 5.27 6.10 7.44
CA ILE A 133 3.80 6.09 7.33
C ILE A 133 3.16 6.57 8.64
N VAL A 134 3.59 6.05 9.79
CA VAL A 134 3.00 6.38 11.09
C VAL A 134 3.43 7.76 11.60
N GLU A 135 4.73 8.03 11.63
CA GLU A 135 5.31 9.19 12.30
C GLU A 135 5.34 10.46 11.45
N THR A 136 5.38 10.32 10.12
CA THR A 136 5.49 11.45 9.20
C THR A 136 4.19 11.72 8.47
N LEU A 137 3.50 10.69 8.00
CA LEU A 137 2.18 10.86 7.36
C LEU A 137 1.05 10.96 8.38
N GLY A 138 1.32 10.69 9.66
CA GLY A 138 0.34 10.78 10.75
C GLY A 138 -0.67 9.64 10.75
N VAL A 139 -0.38 8.50 10.13
CA VAL A 139 -1.31 7.36 10.08
C VAL A 139 -1.49 6.75 11.47
N LYS A 140 -2.75 6.63 11.91
CA LYS A 140 -3.18 6.07 13.20
C LYS A 140 -4.09 4.84 13.06
N SER A 141 -4.54 4.55 11.84
CA SER A 141 -5.34 3.36 11.54
C SER A 141 -4.95 2.73 10.19
N VAL A 142 -4.62 1.43 10.20
CA VAL A 142 -4.14 0.69 9.03
C VAL A 142 -5.02 -0.52 8.77
N MET A 143 -5.49 -0.67 7.54
CA MET A 143 -6.04 -1.92 7.04
C MET A 143 -5.00 -2.60 6.14
N ASP A 144 -4.51 -3.76 6.56
CA ASP A 144 -3.49 -4.54 5.86
C ASP A 144 -4.18 -5.63 5.04
N VAL A 145 -4.12 -5.54 3.71
CA VAL A 145 -4.88 -6.42 2.79
C VAL A 145 -3.94 -7.37 2.07
N GLY A 146 -4.20 -8.68 2.21
CA GLY A 146 -3.21 -9.71 1.90
C GLY A 146 -2.13 -9.77 2.98
N CYS A 147 -2.52 -9.59 4.24
CA CYS A 147 -1.59 -9.43 5.37
C CYS A 147 -0.79 -10.70 5.70
N GLY A 148 -1.15 -11.86 5.15
CA GLY A 148 -0.58 -13.17 5.48
C GLY A 148 -0.71 -13.44 6.98
N LYS A 149 0.42 -13.76 7.63
CA LYS A 149 0.45 -13.95 9.10
C LYS A 149 0.44 -12.63 9.89
N GLY A 150 0.38 -11.47 9.23
CA GLY A 150 0.32 -10.16 9.87
C GLY A 150 1.69 -9.59 10.30
N VAL A 151 2.77 -9.85 9.54
CA VAL A 151 4.12 -9.31 9.85
C VAL A 151 4.12 -7.77 9.86
N SER A 152 3.56 -7.17 8.81
CA SER A 152 3.42 -5.71 8.70
C SER A 152 2.36 -5.20 9.67
N THR A 153 1.22 -5.89 9.75
CA THR A 153 0.12 -5.54 10.66
C THR A 153 0.57 -5.45 12.12
N LEU A 154 1.40 -6.41 12.58
CA LEU A 154 1.92 -6.43 13.94
C LEU A 154 2.82 -5.23 14.24
N TYR A 155 3.59 -4.74 13.26
CA TYR A 155 4.39 -3.53 13.42
C TYR A 155 3.48 -2.33 13.69
N PHE A 156 2.45 -2.13 12.86
CA PHE A 156 1.49 -1.04 13.04
C PHE A 156 0.74 -1.15 14.37
N HIS A 157 0.38 -2.36 14.80
CA HIS A 157 -0.20 -2.61 16.12
C HIS A 157 0.73 -2.15 17.25
N HIS A 158 2.01 -2.56 17.21
CA HIS A 158 2.98 -2.14 18.21
C HIS A 158 3.27 -0.65 18.18
N ALA A 159 3.20 0.00 17.01
CA ALA A 159 3.27 1.45 16.87
C ALA A 159 2.08 2.19 17.50
N GLY A 160 1.05 1.47 17.96
CA GLY A 160 -0.16 2.03 18.58
C GLY A 160 -1.27 2.37 17.58
N ALA A 161 -1.14 1.97 16.31
CA ALA A 161 -2.20 2.16 15.33
C ALA A 161 -3.34 1.15 15.55
N LYS A 162 -4.57 1.57 15.25
CA LYS A 162 -5.68 0.64 15.06
C LYS A 162 -5.41 -0.20 13.81
N VAL A 163 -5.52 -1.51 13.89
CA VAL A 163 -5.22 -2.41 12.75
C VAL A 163 -6.39 -3.30 12.37
N LEU A 164 -6.45 -3.68 11.09
CA LEU A 164 -7.30 -4.75 10.58
C LEU A 164 -6.52 -5.50 9.49
N CYS A 165 -6.33 -6.81 9.67
CA CYS A 165 -5.69 -7.71 8.73
C CYS A 165 -6.77 -8.46 7.95
N LEU A 166 -6.83 -8.26 6.63
CA LEU A 166 -7.70 -8.98 5.72
C LEU A 166 -6.89 -10.04 4.98
N GLU A 167 -7.20 -11.30 5.21
CA GLU A 167 -6.45 -12.43 4.66
C GLU A 167 -7.38 -13.50 4.10
N GLY A 168 -7.05 -14.03 2.92
CA GLY A 168 -7.83 -15.08 2.28
C GLY A 168 -7.45 -16.48 2.73
N SER A 169 -6.18 -16.72 3.09
CA SER A 169 -5.68 -18.01 3.55
C SER A 169 -6.13 -18.32 4.97
N HIS A 170 -6.88 -19.40 5.16
CA HIS A 170 -7.27 -19.87 6.49
C HIS A 170 -6.05 -20.30 7.31
N ASP A 171 -5.05 -20.89 6.65
CA ASP A 171 -3.81 -21.30 7.30
C ASP A 171 -3.02 -20.09 7.82
N ALA A 172 -2.99 -18.97 7.07
CA ALA A 172 -2.39 -17.73 7.54
C ALA A 172 -3.16 -17.13 8.72
N VAL A 173 -4.50 -17.09 8.64
CA VAL A 173 -5.38 -16.57 9.70
C VAL A 173 -5.21 -17.34 11.01
N THR A 174 -5.19 -18.67 10.95
CA THR A 174 -5.02 -19.52 12.14
C THR A 174 -3.63 -19.46 12.76
N HIS A 175 -2.62 -19.03 11.98
CA HIS A 175 -1.26 -18.83 12.45
C HIS A 175 -0.86 -17.34 12.54
N THR A 176 -1.83 -16.44 12.63
CA THR A 176 -1.58 -15.00 12.73
C THR A 176 -0.67 -14.64 13.91
N LEU A 177 0.13 -13.60 13.73
CA LEU A 177 1.03 -13.06 14.74
C LEU A 177 0.33 -12.03 15.64
N LEU A 178 -0.88 -11.61 15.28
CA LEU A 178 -1.64 -10.58 15.97
C LEU A 178 -2.14 -11.08 17.34
N PRO A 179 -2.08 -10.25 18.39
CA PRO A 179 -2.40 -10.66 19.75
C PRO A 179 -3.90 -10.83 20.01
N ASP A 180 -4.77 -10.16 19.27
CA ASP A 180 -6.22 -10.32 19.37
C ASP A 180 -6.85 -10.59 17.99
N PRO A 181 -6.73 -11.81 17.46
CA PRO A 181 -7.26 -12.15 16.15
C PRO A 181 -8.77 -11.90 16.00
N SER A 182 -9.52 -11.99 17.10
CA SER A 182 -10.99 -11.85 17.08
C SER A 182 -11.47 -10.46 16.68
N THR A 183 -10.64 -9.44 16.89
CA THR A 183 -10.94 -8.04 16.54
C THR A 183 -10.01 -7.49 15.46
N GLN A 184 -8.88 -8.16 15.20
CA GLN A 184 -7.83 -7.66 14.32
C GLN A 184 -7.73 -8.42 13.00
N VAL A 185 -8.35 -9.59 12.86
CA VAL A 185 -8.24 -10.42 11.65
C VAL A 185 -9.63 -10.74 11.09
N VAL A 186 -9.77 -10.58 9.78
CA VAL A 186 -10.94 -11.04 9.04
C VAL A 186 -10.48 -11.97 7.93
N GLU A 187 -10.94 -13.21 7.99
CA GLU A 187 -10.77 -14.17 6.90
C GLU A 187 -11.74 -13.82 5.76
N HIS A 188 -11.21 -13.44 4.61
CA HIS A 188 -12.02 -13.09 3.45
C HIS A 188 -11.34 -13.46 2.13
N ASP A 189 -12.02 -14.31 1.35
CA ASP A 189 -11.64 -14.69 0.01
C ASP A 189 -12.31 -13.76 -1.02
N PHE A 190 -11.53 -12.83 -1.57
CA PHE A 190 -12.04 -11.86 -2.56
C PHE A 190 -12.52 -12.49 -3.87
N SER A 191 -12.32 -13.78 -4.12
CA SER A 191 -12.98 -14.47 -5.24
C SER A 191 -14.49 -14.70 -4.99
N ARG A 192 -14.92 -14.65 -3.72
CA ARG A 192 -16.29 -14.97 -3.30
C ARG A 192 -17.21 -13.76 -3.26
N GLY A 193 -16.67 -12.55 -3.14
CA GLY A 193 -17.44 -11.32 -3.08
C GLY A 193 -16.61 -10.14 -2.57
N PRO A 194 -17.18 -8.93 -2.53
CA PRO A 194 -16.51 -7.76 -1.96
C PRO A 194 -16.50 -7.80 -0.43
N TYR A 195 -15.53 -7.11 0.18
CA TYR A 195 -15.51 -6.84 1.61
C TYR A 195 -15.06 -5.42 1.92
N TRP A 196 -15.61 -4.86 2.99
CA TRP A 196 -15.18 -3.62 3.61
C TRP A 196 -15.66 -3.55 5.08
N PRO A 197 -14.87 -2.97 5.99
CA PRO A 197 -15.29 -2.74 7.37
C PRO A 197 -16.30 -1.59 7.50
N ALA A 198 -16.98 -1.51 8.65
CA ALA A 198 -17.88 -0.39 8.98
C ALA A 198 -17.17 0.97 8.93
N GLU A 199 -15.98 1.03 9.53
CA GLU A 199 -15.21 2.27 9.67
C GLU A 199 -14.27 2.51 8.48
N THR A 200 -13.90 3.78 8.28
CA THR A 200 -12.79 4.14 7.40
C THR A 200 -11.48 4.26 8.18
N TYR A 201 -10.38 4.05 7.46
CA TYR A 201 -9.01 3.97 7.95
C TYR A 201 -8.15 5.07 7.33
N ASP A 202 -7.07 5.43 8.01
CA ASP A 202 -6.10 6.39 7.49
C ASP A 202 -5.34 5.80 6.30
N ALA A 203 -4.99 4.52 6.37
CA ALA A 203 -4.24 3.85 5.32
C ALA A 203 -4.74 2.43 5.05
N VAL A 204 -4.64 2.03 3.78
CA VAL A 204 -4.49 0.63 3.40
C VAL A 204 -3.03 0.37 3.08
N TYR A 205 -2.50 -0.76 3.57
CA TYR A 205 -1.21 -1.29 3.17
C TYR A 205 -1.43 -2.67 2.50
N SER A 206 -0.91 -2.87 1.30
CA SER A 206 -1.11 -4.12 0.55
C SER A 206 0.10 -4.38 -0.34
N VAL A 207 1.06 -5.12 0.18
CA VAL A 207 2.32 -5.43 -0.51
C VAL A 207 2.31 -6.92 -0.90
N GLU A 208 2.59 -7.21 -2.17
CA GLU A 208 2.52 -8.52 -2.82
C GLU A 208 1.13 -9.17 -2.67
N PHE A 209 0.13 -8.53 -3.28
CA PHE A 209 -1.27 -8.97 -3.22
C PHE A 209 -2.00 -8.76 -4.56
N LEU A 210 -1.81 -7.62 -5.22
CA LEU A 210 -2.55 -7.24 -6.43
C LEU A 210 -2.41 -8.26 -7.56
N GLU A 211 -1.23 -8.87 -7.68
CA GLU A 211 -0.89 -9.90 -8.66
C GLU A 211 -1.53 -11.26 -8.39
N HIS A 212 -2.00 -11.51 -7.16
CA HIS A 212 -2.55 -12.78 -6.72
C HIS A 212 -4.07 -12.87 -6.87
N VAL A 213 -4.74 -11.75 -7.16
CA VAL A 213 -6.19 -11.71 -7.36
C VAL A 213 -6.54 -11.34 -8.79
N GLY A 214 -7.15 -12.28 -9.50
CA GLY A 214 -7.48 -12.15 -10.93
C GLY A 214 -8.38 -10.94 -11.24
N ARG A 215 -8.23 -10.39 -12.46
CA ARG A 215 -8.93 -9.17 -12.92
C ARG A 215 -10.42 -9.12 -12.60
N ASN A 216 -11.10 -10.26 -12.76
CA ASN A 216 -12.55 -10.41 -12.57
C ASN A 216 -12.99 -10.18 -11.11
N PHE A 217 -12.07 -10.26 -10.15
CA PHE A 217 -12.32 -10.03 -8.74
C PHE A 217 -11.76 -8.70 -8.23
N GLN A 218 -11.12 -7.88 -9.08
CA GLN A 218 -10.53 -6.60 -8.62
C GLN A 218 -11.54 -5.70 -7.93
N PHE A 219 -12.77 -5.68 -8.46
CA PHE A 219 -13.84 -4.90 -7.87
C PHE A 219 -14.08 -5.24 -6.40
N ASN A 220 -13.82 -6.48 -5.98
CA ASN A 220 -14.08 -6.97 -4.63
C ASN A 220 -13.12 -6.38 -3.60
N TYR A 221 -11.81 -6.42 -3.85
CA TYR A 221 -10.82 -5.83 -2.93
C TYR A 221 -10.75 -4.30 -3.01
N ILE A 222 -11.12 -3.71 -4.16
CA ILE A 222 -11.20 -2.25 -4.29
C ILE A 222 -12.23 -1.66 -3.31
N GLN A 223 -13.27 -2.41 -2.93
CA GLN A 223 -14.22 -1.93 -1.90
C GLN A 223 -13.55 -1.75 -0.53
N ALA A 224 -12.62 -2.63 -0.15
CA ALA A 224 -11.81 -2.43 1.04
C ALA A 224 -10.98 -1.16 0.89
N PHE A 225 -10.30 -0.98 -0.26
CA PHE A 225 -9.44 0.19 -0.48
C PHE A 225 -10.22 1.52 -0.44
N ARG A 226 -11.49 1.50 -0.84
CA ARG A 226 -12.40 2.66 -0.71
C ARG A 226 -12.69 3.09 0.72
N LYS A 227 -12.33 2.29 1.74
CA LYS A 227 -12.43 2.68 3.14
C LYS A 227 -11.15 3.34 3.67
N ALA A 228 -10.10 3.53 2.88
CA ALA A 228 -8.87 4.18 3.34
C ALA A 228 -8.63 5.54 2.66
N ALA A 229 -7.99 6.47 3.39
CA ALA A 229 -7.58 7.78 2.86
C ALA A 229 -6.31 7.68 1.99
N LEU A 230 -5.28 6.98 2.47
CA LEU A 230 -4.05 6.68 1.75
C LEU A 230 -4.02 5.20 1.38
N ILE A 231 -3.56 4.86 0.19
CA ILE A 231 -3.53 3.49 -0.33
C ILE A 231 -2.10 3.18 -0.79
N PHE A 232 -1.40 2.35 -0.02
CA PHE A 232 -0.05 1.88 -0.31
C PHE A 232 -0.16 0.47 -0.89
N VAL A 233 0.18 0.31 -2.17
CA VAL A 233 0.08 -0.99 -2.85
C VAL A 233 1.37 -1.31 -3.60
N SER A 234 1.85 -2.54 -3.57
CA SER A 234 2.84 -3.03 -4.54
C SER A 234 2.19 -3.91 -5.59
N HIS A 235 2.96 -4.24 -6.62
CA HIS A 235 2.58 -5.18 -7.65
C HIS A 235 3.82 -5.88 -8.20
N SER A 236 3.66 -7.06 -8.77
CA SER A 236 4.71 -7.67 -9.57
C SER A 236 4.73 -7.13 -11.01
N GLN A 237 5.93 -7.08 -11.61
CA GLN A 237 6.15 -6.84 -13.04
C GLN A 237 6.51 -8.13 -13.80
N TRP A 238 6.59 -9.27 -13.10
CA TRP A 238 6.95 -10.56 -13.66
C TRP A 238 6.02 -11.68 -13.15
N GLY A 239 5.98 -12.78 -13.90
CA GLY A 239 5.28 -13.98 -13.47
C GLY A 239 5.93 -14.59 -12.22
N GLY A 240 5.17 -15.38 -11.48
CA GLY A 240 5.61 -15.98 -10.23
C GLY A 240 4.60 -17.02 -9.78
N TRP A 241 4.84 -17.60 -8.61
CA TRP A 241 3.87 -18.53 -8.03
C TRP A 241 2.55 -17.82 -7.80
N HIS A 242 1.49 -18.33 -8.43
CA HIS A 242 0.14 -17.80 -8.36
C HIS A 242 0.03 -16.28 -8.67
N HIS A 243 0.89 -15.76 -9.54
CA HIS A 243 0.73 -14.43 -10.11
C HIS A 243 -0.25 -14.53 -11.29
N VAL A 244 -1.52 -14.23 -11.04
CA VAL A 244 -2.61 -14.34 -12.02
C VAL A 244 -2.95 -13.00 -12.68
N GLU A 245 -2.46 -11.88 -12.15
CA GLU A 245 -2.71 -10.53 -12.66
C GLU A 245 -1.42 -9.68 -12.67
N VAL A 246 -0.55 -9.86 -13.66
CA VAL A 246 0.75 -9.17 -13.72
C VAL A 246 0.72 -8.06 -14.76
N HIS A 247 1.02 -6.82 -14.34
CA HIS A 247 1.07 -5.66 -15.23
C HIS A 247 2.16 -4.67 -14.85
N GLN A 248 2.50 -3.82 -15.80
CA GLN A 248 3.37 -2.67 -15.59
C GLN A 248 2.67 -1.57 -14.77
N ARG A 249 3.48 -0.71 -14.14
CA ARG A 249 3.03 0.38 -13.25
C ARG A 249 1.91 1.23 -13.86
N ASP A 250 2.10 1.70 -15.10
CA ASP A 250 1.16 2.63 -15.74
C ASP A 250 -0.24 2.03 -15.92
N TRP A 251 -0.32 0.71 -16.10
CA TRP A 251 -1.57 0.00 -16.14
C TRP A 251 -2.26 0.05 -14.77
N TRP A 252 -1.55 -0.28 -13.68
CA TRP A 252 -2.11 -0.22 -12.33
C TRP A 252 -2.54 1.19 -11.93
N VAL A 253 -1.71 2.20 -12.25
CA VAL A 253 -2.05 3.62 -12.03
C VAL A 253 -3.36 3.96 -12.73
N SER A 254 -3.46 3.64 -14.03
CA SER A 254 -4.68 3.89 -14.81
C SER A 254 -5.88 3.14 -14.23
N ARG A 255 -5.71 1.88 -13.82
CA ARG A 255 -6.78 1.06 -13.24
C ARG A 255 -7.31 1.62 -11.92
N PHE A 256 -6.43 2.05 -11.03
CA PHE A 256 -6.83 2.63 -9.74
C PHE A 256 -7.47 4.02 -9.92
N GLN A 257 -7.01 4.80 -10.89
CA GLN A 257 -7.63 6.07 -11.25
C GLN A 257 -9.06 5.91 -11.79
N LEU A 258 -9.36 4.85 -12.54
CA LEU A 258 -10.73 4.54 -12.97
C LEU A 258 -11.67 4.27 -11.78
N PHE A 259 -11.15 3.91 -10.61
CA PHE A 259 -11.94 3.73 -9.39
C PHE A 259 -12.06 4.99 -8.53
N GLY A 260 -11.51 6.12 -9.00
CA GLY A 260 -11.59 7.43 -8.33
C GLY A 260 -10.41 7.76 -7.42
N PHE A 261 -9.35 6.94 -7.41
CA PHE A 261 -8.16 7.20 -6.62
C PHE A 261 -7.17 8.10 -7.36
N THR A 262 -6.51 9.00 -6.64
CA THR A 262 -5.50 9.91 -7.19
C THR A 262 -4.12 9.35 -6.95
N TYR A 263 -3.37 9.05 -8.00
CA TYR A 263 -1.98 8.63 -7.87
C TYR A 263 -1.10 9.78 -7.35
N SER A 264 -0.25 9.51 -6.36
CA SER A 264 0.70 10.46 -5.81
C SER A 264 2.13 10.02 -6.12
N GLU A 265 2.70 10.57 -7.19
CA GLU A 265 4.09 10.31 -7.59
C GLU A 265 5.07 10.74 -6.48
N GLY A 266 4.86 11.92 -5.89
CA GLY A 266 5.74 12.44 -4.83
C GLY A 266 5.76 11.56 -3.58
N LEU A 267 4.60 11.11 -3.09
CA LEU A 267 4.55 10.18 -1.95
C LEU A 267 5.13 8.81 -2.31
N THR A 268 4.85 8.33 -3.53
CA THR A 268 5.43 7.08 -4.04
C THR A 268 6.95 7.13 -4.01
N GLN A 269 7.55 8.16 -4.59
CA GLN A 269 9.00 8.29 -4.62
C GLN A 269 9.57 8.45 -3.22
N LYS A 270 8.92 9.25 -2.36
CA LYS A 270 9.39 9.45 -0.98
C LYS A 270 9.40 8.15 -0.17
N VAL A 271 8.38 7.31 -0.29
CA VAL A 271 8.34 6.00 0.38
C VAL A 271 9.46 5.09 -0.15
N LYS A 272 9.67 5.06 -1.46
CA LYS A 272 10.77 4.27 -2.07
C LYS A 272 12.14 4.76 -1.61
N ASP A 273 12.34 6.07 -1.51
CA ASP A 273 13.60 6.65 -1.04
C ASP A 273 13.87 6.29 0.43
N VAL A 274 12.85 6.35 1.30
CA VAL A 274 12.96 5.93 2.71
C VAL A 274 13.36 4.45 2.79
N CYS A 275 12.72 3.61 2.00
CA CYS A 275 13.03 2.18 1.91
C CYS A 275 14.47 1.93 1.43
N LEU A 276 14.91 2.61 0.38
CA LEU A 276 16.27 2.49 -0.16
C LEU A 276 17.33 2.98 0.85
N GLN A 277 17.04 4.04 1.58
CA GLN A 277 17.93 4.53 2.63
C GLN A 277 18.13 3.51 3.75
N GLU A 278 17.08 2.79 4.16
CA GLU A 278 17.21 1.69 5.13
C GLU A 278 18.18 0.61 4.65
N LYS A 279 18.03 0.18 3.39
CA LYS A 279 18.92 -0.78 2.74
C LYS A 279 20.37 -0.27 2.71
N PHE A 280 20.62 0.97 2.27
CA PHE A 280 21.98 1.51 2.13
C PHE A 280 22.64 1.89 3.47
N ASN A 281 21.86 2.29 4.47
CA ASN A 281 22.40 2.60 5.80
C ASN A 281 22.90 1.35 6.50
N ALA A 282 22.31 0.19 6.21
CA ALA A 282 22.80 -1.11 6.68
C ALA A 282 24.24 -1.40 6.27
N ASP A 283 24.57 -1.09 5.02
CA ASP A 283 25.91 -1.30 4.47
C ASP A 283 26.95 -0.39 5.14
N LYS A 284 26.54 0.79 5.61
CA LYS A 284 27.41 1.77 6.29
C LYS A 284 27.52 1.53 7.80
N ASN A 285 26.44 1.08 8.44
CA ASN A 285 26.34 0.93 9.89
C ASN A 285 26.60 -0.50 10.41
N ARG A 286 27.11 -1.41 9.56
CA ARG A 286 27.43 -2.81 9.94
C ARG A 286 28.34 -2.96 11.17
N HIS A 287 29.02 -1.89 11.57
CA HIS A 287 29.90 -1.83 12.75
C HIS A 287 29.47 -0.82 13.82
N ASN A 288 28.34 -0.14 13.67
CA ASN A 288 27.88 0.87 14.62
C ASN A 288 26.71 0.36 15.46
N ALA A 289 27.02 -0.20 16.64
CA ALA A 289 26.06 -0.74 17.61
C ALA A 289 25.13 0.30 18.25
N SER A 290 25.27 1.59 17.91
CA SER A 290 24.42 2.69 18.43
C SER A 290 23.23 3.05 17.55
N ASP A 291 23.12 2.49 16.35
CA ASP A 291 21.93 2.68 15.52
C ASP A 291 20.78 1.89 16.14
N THR A 292 19.83 2.64 16.71
CA THR A 292 18.77 2.06 17.55
C THR A 292 17.80 1.23 16.73
N TYR A 293 17.63 1.50 15.44
CA TYR A 293 16.82 0.68 14.54
C TYR A 293 17.75 -0.11 13.63
N ALA A 294 18.33 -1.18 14.17
CA ALA A 294 19.30 -2.01 13.49
C ALA A 294 18.85 -2.35 12.07
N SER A 295 19.72 -2.11 11.08
CA SER A 295 19.42 -2.37 9.67
C SER A 295 19.45 -3.86 9.29
N ILE A 296 19.43 -4.73 10.31
CA ILE A 296 19.43 -6.18 10.19
C ILE A 296 18.05 -6.69 10.60
N GLY A 297 17.44 -7.44 9.71
CA GLY A 297 16.14 -8.05 9.88
C GLY A 297 16.11 -9.26 10.81
N PRO A 298 14.90 -9.74 11.13
CA PRO A 298 14.66 -10.93 11.94
C PRO A 298 15.43 -12.19 11.50
N ASN A 299 15.70 -12.33 10.20
CA ASN A 299 16.43 -13.46 9.60
C ASN A 299 17.96 -13.30 9.67
N GLY A 300 18.48 -12.19 10.18
CA GLY A 300 19.92 -11.91 10.26
C GLY A 300 20.50 -11.25 9.01
N ASP A 301 19.70 -11.04 7.97
CA ASP A 301 20.09 -10.33 6.76
C ASP A 301 19.72 -8.85 6.85
N VAL A 302 20.30 -8.02 5.98
CA VAL A 302 19.89 -6.62 5.82
C VAL A 302 18.46 -6.53 5.27
N TYR A 303 17.68 -5.54 5.71
CA TYR A 303 16.39 -5.23 5.08
C TYR A 303 16.59 -4.85 3.60
N ASP A 304 16.16 -5.72 2.69
CA ASP A 304 16.20 -5.45 1.24
C ASP A 304 14.93 -4.74 0.78
N ALA A 305 13.76 -5.19 1.26
CA ALA A 305 12.47 -4.57 0.97
C ALA A 305 12.19 -4.35 -0.54
N GLN A 306 12.65 -5.29 -1.38
CA GLN A 306 12.59 -5.20 -2.85
C GLN A 306 11.21 -4.89 -3.40
N HIS A 307 10.15 -5.49 -2.85
CA HIS A 307 8.77 -5.26 -3.30
C HIS A 307 8.35 -3.80 -3.13
N ILE A 308 8.90 -3.12 -2.11
CA ILE A 308 8.61 -1.73 -1.81
C ILE A 308 9.36 -0.79 -2.76
N TRP A 309 10.70 -0.84 -2.77
CA TRP A 309 11.48 0.15 -3.52
C TRP A 309 11.38 -0.03 -5.04
N LEU A 310 11.08 -1.23 -5.55
CA LEU A 310 10.79 -1.41 -6.98
C LEU A 310 9.38 -0.94 -7.34
N ASN A 311 8.37 -1.46 -6.65
CA ASN A 311 7.01 -1.53 -7.20
C ASN A 311 5.91 -0.89 -6.37
N LEU A 312 6.20 -0.36 -5.17
CA LEU A 312 5.17 0.32 -4.40
C LEU A 312 4.64 1.56 -5.13
N MET A 313 3.34 1.81 -4.99
CA MET A 313 2.59 2.95 -5.46
C MET A 313 1.74 3.49 -4.32
N VAL A 314 1.61 4.81 -4.25
CA VAL A 314 0.76 5.50 -3.28
C VAL A 314 -0.36 6.21 -4.01
N PHE A 315 -1.59 5.94 -3.60
CA PHE A 315 -2.77 6.65 -4.04
C PHE A 315 -3.46 7.36 -2.86
N ILE A 316 -4.19 8.41 -3.18
CA ILE A 316 -5.05 9.13 -2.26
C ILE A 316 -6.48 8.87 -2.69
N ASN A 317 -7.34 8.53 -1.75
CA ASN A 317 -8.79 8.46 -1.94
C ASN A 317 -9.41 9.76 -1.40
N PRO A 318 -9.79 10.71 -2.28
CA PRO A 318 -10.27 12.02 -1.83
C PRO A 318 -11.56 11.92 -1.01
N ALA A 319 -12.39 10.91 -1.25
CA ALA A 319 -13.65 10.72 -0.54
C ALA A 319 -13.42 10.45 0.96
N VAL A 320 -12.42 9.62 1.30
CA VAL A 320 -12.07 9.33 2.70
C VAL A 320 -11.14 10.38 3.27
N ALA A 321 -10.13 10.81 2.52
CA ALA A 321 -9.14 11.78 3.00
C ALA A 321 -9.74 13.14 3.39
N SER A 322 -10.89 13.52 2.80
CA SER A 322 -11.60 14.77 3.12
C SER A 322 -12.50 14.69 4.36
N LEU A 323 -12.67 13.52 4.98
CA LEU A 323 -13.49 13.41 6.19
C LEU A 323 -12.78 14.05 7.40
N PRO A 324 -13.51 14.76 8.29
CA PRO A 324 -12.91 15.43 9.45
C PRO A 324 -12.04 14.54 10.34
N LYS A 325 -12.37 13.25 10.47
CA LYS A 325 -11.61 12.30 11.30
C LYS A 325 -10.26 11.88 10.72
N HIS A 326 -9.99 12.20 9.45
CA HIS A 326 -8.72 11.95 8.76
C HIS A 326 -7.91 13.24 8.55
N ALA A 327 -8.40 14.38 9.05
CA ALA A 327 -7.77 15.68 8.85
C ALA A 327 -6.40 15.82 9.55
N HIS A 328 -6.03 14.88 10.43
CA HIS A 328 -4.70 14.80 11.04
C HIS A 328 -3.63 14.25 10.10
N LEU A 329 -4.00 13.69 8.95
CA LEU A 329 -3.03 13.15 8.00
C LEU A 329 -2.20 14.26 7.37
N LEU A 330 -0.92 13.98 7.16
CA LEU A 330 0.05 14.93 6.60
C LEU A 330 0.16 16.22 7.44
N ALA A 331 -0.17 16.14 8.73
CA ALA A 331 -0.11 17.28 9.62
C ALA A 331 1.34 17.68 9.91
N GLU A 332 1.68 18.91 9.55
CA GLU A 332 2.90 19.59 9.97
C GLU A 332 2.53 20.87 10.73
N PRO A 333 3.42 21.42 11.58
CA PRO A 333 3.12 22.65 12.31
C PRO A 333 2.73 23.82 11.40
N GLY A 334 3.32 23.91 10.21
CA GLY A 334 3.03 24.99 9.25
C GLY A 334 3.60 26.36 9.64
N CYS A 335 4.46 26.43 10.66
CA CYS A 335 5.13 27.65 11.11
C CYS A 335 6.61 27.62 10.73
N PRO A 336 7.10 28.52 9.84
CA PRO A 336 8.45 28.44 9.31
C PRO A 336 9.53 28.83 10.33
N ASN A 337 10.70 28.22 10.18
CA ASN A 337 11.91 28.39 10.98
C ASN A 337 13.17 28.59 10.09
N GLY A 338 13.03 29.40 9.05
CA GLY A 338 14.08 29.60 8.06
C GLY A 338 14.01 28.58 6.92
N ARG A 339 15.07 28.55 6.11
CA ARG A 339 15.12 27.78 4.86
C ARG A 339 16.52 27.20 4.67
N ASP A 340 16.57 25.95 4.23
CA ASP A 340 17.80 25.29 3.78
C ASP A 340 17.71 24.86 2.31
N GLU A 341 18.67 24.05 1.86
CA GLU A 341 18.70 23.50 0.49
C GLU A 341 17.52 22.57 0.19
N SER A 342 16.90 21.99 1.23
CA SER A 342 15.76 21.07 1.13
C SER A 342 14.40 21.79 1.20
N GLY A 343 14.37 23.05 1.65
CA GLY A 343 13.17 23.88 1.64
C GLY A 343 12.95 24.62 2.96
N TRP A 344 11.68 24.93 3.24
CA TRP A 344 11.29 25.60 4.48
C TRP A 344 11.43 24.64 5.66
N LEU A 345 12.15 25.09 6.68
CA LEU A 345 12.20 24.40 7.97
C LEU A 345 10.94 24.75 8.75
N GLN A 346 10.35 23.80 9.46
CA GLN A 346 9.18 24.02 10.32
C GLN A 346 9.61 24.07 11.79
N ARG A 347 8.96 24.94 12.57
CA ARG A 347 9.01 24.95 14.04
C ARG A 347 7.61 24.75 14.59
N GLN A 348 7.52 24.48 15.88
CA GLN A 348 6.26 24.61 16.60
C GLN A 348 5.73 26.05 16.46
N CYS A 349 4.43 26.14 16.20
CA CYS A 349 3.74 27.42 16.18
C CYS A 349 3.73 28.02 17.58
N ASP A 350 3.77 29.35 17.62
CA ASP A 350 3.90 30.13 18.84
C ASP A 350 2.66 31.01 19.01
N LYS A 351 1.81 30.65 19.99
CA LYS A 351 0.60 31.41 20.31
C LYS A 351 0.88 32.88 20.62
N THR A 352 2.07 33.21 21.15
CA THR A 352 2.44 34.60 21.46
C THR A 352 2.62 35.44 20.20
N LYS A 353 2.85 34.80 19.04
CA LYS A 353 2.90 35.43 17.71
C LYS A 353 1.55 35.44 16.98
N GLY A 354 0.48 35.00 17.64
CA GLY A 354 -0.84 34.84 17.03
C GLY A 354 -0.94 33.63 16.09
N GLU A 355 -0.02 32.68 16.18
CA GLU A 355 -0.02 31.46 15.36
C GLU A 355 -0.93 30.38 15.97
N THR A 356 -1.48 29.52 15.12
CA THR A 356 -2.34 28.40 15.56
C THR A 356 -1.49 27.14 15.70
N GLU A 357 -1.35 26.66 16.94
CA GLU A 357 -0.70 25.39 17.22
C GLU A 357 -1.47 24.22 16.63
N LEU A 358 -0.72 23.23 16.16
CA LEU A 358 -1.29 21.97 15.72
C LEU A 358 -2.00 21.30 16.90
N PRO A 359 -3.26 20.85 16.76
CA PRO A 359 -3.96 20.16 17.84
C PRO A 359 -3.20 18.91 18.29
N GLU A 360 -3.24 18.58 19.58
CA GLU A 360 -2.61 17.36 20.09
C GLU A 360 -3.14 16.10 19.39
N SER A 361 -4.42 16.09 19.05
CA SER A 361 -5.08 15.03 18.29
C SER A 361 -4.52 14.86 16.86
N TYR A 362 -3.79 15.85 16.34
CA TYR A 362 -3.15 15.80 15.02
C TYR A 362 -1.69 15.35 15.10
N LEU A 363 -1.09 15.33 16.30
CA LEU A 363 0.27 14.85 16.46
C LEU A 363 0.35 13.37 16.05
N PRO A 364 1.39 12.98 15.28
CA PRO A 364 1.56 11.61 14.84
C PRO A 364 1.90 10.70 16.02
N LEU A 365 1.63 9.40 15.87
CA LEU A 365 2.15 8.40 16.80
C LEU A 365 3.69 8.39 16.73
N LYS A 366 4.33 7.91 17.79
CA LYS A 366 5.78 7.74 17.85
C LYS A 366 6.11 6.30 18.17
N VAL A 367 6.93 5.69 17.33
CA VAL A 367 7.40 4.32 17.51
C VAL A 367 8.60 4.36 18.45
N THR A 368 8.49 3.71 19.59
CA THR A 368 9.58 3.59 20.54
C THR A 368 10.48 2.41 20.19
N GLN A 369 11.72 2.46 20.69
CA GLN A 369 12.66 1.36 20.56
C GLN A 369 12.11 0.05 21.14
N GLU A 370 11.40 0.14 22.26
CA GLU A 370 10.79 -1.02 22.90
C GLU A 370 9.69 -1.65 22.02
N GLN A 371 8.85 -0.83 21.39
CA GLN A 371 7.82 -1.31 20.46
C GLN A 371 8.44 -2.01 19.26
N HIS A 372 9.50 -1.44 18.68
CA HIS A 372 10.23 -2.07 17.59
C HIS A 372 10.88 -3.39 18.02
N GLN A 373 11.50 -3.45 19.20
CA GLN A 373 12.11 -4.67 19.71
C GLN A 373 11.08 -5.77 19.96
N LYS A 374 9.91 -5.44 20.53
CA LYS A 374 8.79 -6.38 20.71
C LYS A 374 8.34 -7.00 19.39
N TRP A 375 8.20 -6.18 18.35
CA TRP A 375 7.90 -6.68 17.00
C TRP A 375 9.01 -7.63 16.52
N LEU A 376 10.27 -7.20 16.58
CA LEU A 376 11.42 -7.97 16.09
C LEU A 376 11.53 -9.34 16.77
N ASP A 377 11.38 -9.39 18.10
CA ASP A 377 11.45 -10.62 18.88
C ASP A 377 10.31 -11.59 18.52
N LYS A 378 9.10 -11.06 18.29
CA LYS A 378 7.96 -11.87 17.85
C LYS A 378 8.19 -12.49 16.47
N ILE A 379 8.72 -11.71 15.51
CA ILE A 379 9.02 -12.24 14.16
C ILE A 379 10.14 -13.29 14.24
N LYS A 380 11.22 -13.04 15.00
CA LYS A 380 12.31 -14.02 15.21
C LYS A 380 11.79 -15.33 15.78
N ALA A 381 10.94 -15.26 16.80
CA ALA A 381 10.33 -16.45 17.40
C ALA A 381 9.46 -17.22 16.39
N ALA A 382 8.68 -16.51 15.57
CA ALA A 382 7.85 -17.12 14.53
C ALA A 382 8.69 -17.84 13.46
N ILE A 383 9.78 -17.23 12.99
CA ILE A 383 10.72 -17.85 12.05
C ILE A 383 11.32 -19.13 12.68
N ALA A 384 11.86 -19.03 13.89
CA ALA A 384 12.49 -20.17 14.57
C ALA A 384 11.52 -21.34 14.82
N SER A 385 10.27 -21.05 15.22
CA SER A 385 9.24 -22.08 15.42
C SER A 385 8.89 -22.85 14.16
N SER A 386 9.01 -22.20 13.00
CA SER A 386 8.70 -22.79 11.70
C SER A 386 9.81 -23.72 11.20
N ASP A 387 11.03 -23.65 11.75
CA ASP A 387 12.16 -24.48 11.34
C ASP A 387 12.32 -25.74 12.20
N GLY A 388 11.68 -25.79 13.38
CA GLY A 388 11.65 -26.96 14.27
C GLY A 388 10.65 -28.05 13.90
N THR A 389 9.81 -27.85 12.87
CA THR A 389 8.79 -28.79 12.39
C THR A 389 9.22 -29.57 11.14
N ARG A 390 10.53 -29.77 10.93
CA ARG A 390 11.07 -30.60 9.83
C ARG A 390 11.08 -32.09 10.14
#